data_AF-A9AUT5-F1
#
_entry.id   AF-A9AUT5-F1
#
_cell.length_a   1.000
_cell.length_b   1.000
_cell.length_c   1.000
_cell.angle_alpha   90.00
_cell.angle_beta   90.00
_cell.angle_gamma   90.00
#
_symmetry.space_group_name_H-M   'P 1'
#
loop_
_entity.id
_entity.type
_entity.pdbx_description
1 polymer ?
#
loop_
_entity_poly.entity_id
_entity_poly.type
_entity_poly.pdbx_seq_one_letter_code
_entity_poly.pdbx_strand_id
1 'polypeptide(L)'
;MLARTTIVGLIGGVTALIHGVGGQLTGIQAMNQTTLAASPRLELLATWHMITIHLGWLAYQVWRLDRQPQPLEQARLIVGQYLAYSGLWLGLNLLAGQLWLAPQWLLLAVLAGLTWWAAPRNKQLIQGAHQ
;
A
#
# COMPACT_ATOMS: atom_id res chain seq x y z
N MET A 1 7.09 -12.28 21.44
CA MET A 1 5.94 -11.72 20.71
C MET A 1 6.45 -10.86 19.56
N LEU A 2 5.87 -10.97 18.36
CA LEU A 2 6.22 -10.10 17.22
C LEU A 2 5.71 -8.68 17.47
N ALA A 3 6.49 -7.66 17.09
CA ALA A 3 6.04 -6.27 17.18
C ALA A 3 4.86 -6.02 16.24
N ARG A 4 3.91 -5.15 16.63
CA ARG A 4 2.73 -4.81 15.82
C ARG A 4 3.11 -4.30 14.43
N THR A 5 4.14 -3.46 14.35
CA THR A 5 4.72 -2.94 13.10
C THR A 5 5.21 -4.07 12.20
N THR A 6 5.80 -5.12 12.78
CA THR A 6 6.24 -6.30 12.03
C THR A 6 5.06 -7.05 11.42
N ILE A 7 4.02 -7.31 12.21
CA ILE A 7 2.82 -8.02 11.73
C ILE A 7 2.16 -7.23 10.58
N VAL A 8 1.94 -5.93 10.77
CA VAL A 8 1.29 -5.10 9.75
C VAL A 8 2.17 -4.95 8.51
N GLY A 9 3.48 -4.81 8.66
CA GLY A 9 4.42 -4.80 7.53
C GLY A 9 4.39 -6.09 6.73
N LEU A 10 4.29 -7.25 7.37
CA LEU A 10 4.13 -8.54 6.69
C LEU A 10 2.80 -8.65 5.93
N ILE A 11 1.69 -8.23 6.54
CA ILE A 11 0.38 -8.17 5.87
C ILE A 11 0.45 -7.25 4.64
N GLY A 12 1.09 -6.09 4.77
CA GLY A 12 1.33 -5.16 3.66
C GLY A 12 2.17 -5.81 2.55
N GLY A 13 3.23 -6.53 2.90
CA GLY A 13 4.09 -7.23 1.95
C GLY A 13 3.34 -8.32 1.18
N VAL A 14 2.54 -9.12 1.88
CA VAL A 14 1.65 -10.11 1.25
C VAL A 14 0.63 -9.43 0.35
N THR A 15 0.07 -8.29 0.75
CA THR A 15 -0.87 -7.52 -0.09
C THR A 15 -0.19 -7.03 -1.37
N ALA A 16 1.04 -6.52 -1.30
CA ALA A 16 1.81 -6.12 -2.48
C ALA A 16 2.11 -7.30 -3.42
N LEU A 17 2.44 -8.48 -2.87
CA LEU A 17 2.64 -9.70 -3.65
C LEU A 17 1.35 -10.16 -4.34
N ILE A 18 0.23 -10.18 -3.61
CA ILE A 18 -1.09 -10.54 -4.16
C ILE A 18 -1.49 -9.55 -5.25
N HIS A 19 -1.26 -8.25 -5.04
CA HIS A 19 -1.47 -7.24 -6.06
C HIS A 19 -0.64 -7.60 -7.29
N GLY A 20 0.68 -7.65 -7.18
CA GLY A 20 1.58 -7.93 -8.30
C GLY A 20 1.27 -9.22 -9.07
N VAL A 21 1.10 -10.35 -8.38
CA VAL A 21 0.79 -11.64 -9.03
C VAL A 21 -0.64 -11.68 -9.54
N GLY A 22 -1.61 -11.30 -8.72
CA GLY A 22 -3.03 -11.36 -9.04
C GLY A 22 -3.39 -10.51 -10.24
N GLY A 23 -2.93 -9.25 -10.30
CA GLY A 23 -3.19 -8.42 -11.47
C GLY A 23 -2.26 -8.66 -12.64
N GLN A 24 -1.11 -9.34 -12.47
CA GLN A 24 -0.38 -9.88 -13.61
C GLN A 24 -1.25 -10.91 -14.36
N LEU A 25 -1.87 -11.83 -13.63
CA LEU A 25 -2.69 -12.91 -14.20
C LEU A 25 -4.02 -12.41 -14.76
N THR A 26 -4.65 -11.41 -14.12
CA THR A 26 -6.01 -10.98 -14.47
C THR A 26 -6.08 -9.70 -15.30
N GLY A 27 -5.10 -8.80 -15.14
CA GLY A 27 -5.07 -7.50 -15.83
C GLY A 27 -4.03 -7.46 -16.95
N ILE A 28 -2.75 -7.66 -16.61
CA ILE A 28 -1.64 -7.49 -17.57
C ILE A 28 -1.68 -8.52 -18.70
N GLN A 29 -1.97 -9.79 -18.40
CA GLN A 29 -2.12 -10.81 -19.44
C GLN A 29 -3.27 -10.48 -20.40
N ALA A 30 -4.42 -10.05 -19.89
CA ALA A 30 -5.55 -9.61 -20.71
C ALA A 30 -5.17 -8.39 -21.56
N MET A 31 -4.46 -7.41 -20.97
CA MET A 31 -4.00 -6.21 -21.66
C MET A 31 -3.04 -6.51 -22.82
N ASN A 32 -2.15 -7.50 -22.66
CA ASN A 32 -1.25 -7.94 -23.71
C ASN A 32 -1.99 -8.55 -24.92
N GLN A 33 -3.21 -9.03 -24.72
CA GLN A 33 -4.07 -9.60 -25.76
C GLN A 33 -4.98 -8.56 -26.42
N THR A 34 -5.04 -7.32 -25.91
CA THR A 34 -5.85 -6.25 -26.50
C THR A 34 -5.24 -5.69 -27.79
N THR A 35 -6.03 -4.96 -28.57
CA THR A 35 -5.59 -4.17 -29.74
C THR A 35 -5.08 -2.78 -29.37
N LEU A 36 -4.81 -2.51 -28.09
CA LEU A 36 -4.29 -1.21 -27.63
C LEU A 36 -2.98 -0.88 -28.33
N ALA A 37 -2.82 0.40 -28.70
CA ALA A 37 -1.54 0.91 -29.19
C ALA A 37 -0.42 0.67 -28.17
N ALA A 38 0.82 0.56 -28.66
CA ALA A 38 1.96 0.17 -27.84
C ALA A 38 2.23 1.14 -26.67
N SER A 39 2.10 2.46 -26.88
CA SER A 39 2.41 3.47 -25.85
C SER A 39 1.45 3.40 -24.63
N PRO A 40 0.11 3.47 -24.80
CA PRO A 40 -0.81 3.35 -23.67
C PRO A 40 -0.68 2.03 -22.90
N ARG A 41 -0.39 0.94 -23.62
CA ARG A 41 -0.14 -0.37 -23.02
C ARG A 41 1.09 -0.36 -22.12
N LEU A 42 2.20 0.22 -22.60
CA LEU A 42 3.43 0.34 -21.82
C LEU A 42 3.25 1.22 -20.59
N GLU A 43 2.51 2.32 -20.70
CA GLU A 43 2.21 3.19 -19.56
C GLU A 43 1.40 2.49 -18.48
N LEU A 44 0.39 1.70 -18.87
CA LEU A 44 -0.41 0.92 -17.92
C LEU A 44 0.42 -0.20 -17.28
N LEU A 45 1.25 -0.91 -18.04
CA LEU A 45 2.20 -1.89 -17.49
C LEU A 45 3.17 -1.23 -16.51
N ALA A 46 3.77 -0.09 -16.88
CA ALA A 46 4.71 0.62 -16.01
C ALA A 46 4.03 1.08 -14.72
N THR A 47 2.83 1.68 -14.83
CA THR A 47 2.04 2.11 -13.67
C THR A 47 1.75 0.96 -12.72
N TRP A 48 1.35 -0.19 -13.26
CA TRP A 48 1.12 -1.41 -12.48
C TRP A 48 2.35 -1.86 -11.67
N HIS A 49 3.51 -1.94 -12.32
CA HIS A 49 4.74 -2.37 -11.65
C HIS A 49 5.22 -1.34 -10.62
N MET A 50 5.13 -0.04 -10.94
CA MET A 50 5.48 1.04 -10.01
C MET A 50 4.61 0.99 -8.75
N ILE A 51 3.30 0.81 -8.88
CA ILE A 51 2.40 0.67 -7.73
C ILE A 51 2.78 -0.56 -6.91
N THR A 52 3.04 -1.70 -7.55
CA THR A 52 3.47 -2.93 -6.85
C THR A 52 4.73 -2.71 -6.02
N ILE A 53 5.76 -2.10 -6.62
CA ILE A 53 7.03 -1.78 -5.95
C ILE A 53 6.78 -0.81 -4.79
N HIS A 54 5.97 0.22 -5.02
CA HIS A 54 5.67 1.23 -4.01
C HIS A 54 4.88 0.65 -2.83
N LEU A 55 3.92 -0.25 -3.07
CA LEU A 55 3.21 -0.95 -2.00
C LEU A 55 4.17 -1.82 -1.17
N GLY A 56 5.11 -2.51 -1.82
CA GLY A 56 6.18 -3.25 -1.14
C GLY A 56 7.09 -2.32 -0.32
N TRP A 57 7.42 -1.15 -0.84
CA TRP A 57 8.18 -0.13 -0.11
C TRP A 57 7.42 0.40 1.11
N LEU A 58 6.13 0.70 0.99
CA LEU A 58 5.29 1.12 2.12
C LEU A 58 5.22 0.02 3.18
N ALA A 59 5.05 -1.24 2.79
CA ALA A 59 5.06 -2.38 3.71
C ALA A 59 6.38 -2.49 4.48
N TYR A 60 7.51 -2.32 3.78
CA TYR A 60 8.84 -2.26 4.41
C TYR A 60 8.98 -1.09 5.38
N GLN A 61 8.47 0.10 5.02
CA GLN A 61 8.47 1.28 5.88
C GLN A 61 7.63 1.06 7.16
N VAL A 62 6.49 0.37 7.05
CA VAL A 62 5.68 -0.05 8.21
C VAL A 62 6.45 -1.03 9.09
N TRP A 63 7.11 -2.03 8.49
CA TRP A 63 7.90 -3.03 9.21
C TRP A 63 8.98 -2.41 10.10
N ARG A 64 9.66 -1.37 9.61
CA ARG A 64 10.73 -0.65 10.32
C ARG A 64 10.27 0.61 11.06
N LEU A 65 8.96 0.85 11.15
CA LEU A 65 8.40 2.11 11.66
C LEU A 65 8.83 2.39 13.11
N ASP A 66 8.96 1.33 13.91
CA ASP A 66 9.45 1.37 15.29
C ASP A 66 10.93 1.73 15.41
N ARG A 67 11.71 1.77 14.33
CA ARG A 67 13.11 2.21 14.31
C ARG A 67 13.28 3.63 13.82
N GLN A 68 12.21 4.27 13.35
CA GLN A 68 12.27 5.64 12.85
C GLN A 68 12.43 6.66 14.00
N PRO A 69 13.13 7.79 13.77
CA PRO A 69 13.23 8.88 14.73
C PRO A 69 11.86 9.51 15.02
N GLN A 70 11.04 9.67 13.98
CA GLN A 70 9.71 10.28 14.03
C GLN A 70 8.63 9.29 13.57
N PRO A 71 8.34 8.23 14.36
CA PRO A 71 7.49 7.13 13.92
C PRO A 71 6.05 7.56 13.63
N LEU A 72 5.51 8.54 14.37
CA LEU A 72 4.14 9.03 14.16
C LEU A 72 4.00 9.86 12.89
N GLU A 73 4.98 10.71 12.59
CA GLU A 73 4.98 11.50 11.35
C GLU A 73 5.10 10.58 10.14
N GLN A 74 6.05 9.64 10.18
CA GLN A 74 6.22 8.63 9.13
C GLN A 74 4.95 7.79 8.95
N ALA A 75 4.27 7.42 10.04
CA ALA A 75 3.00 6.69 9.98
C ALA A 75 1.91 7.50 9.27
N ARG A 76 1.77 8.80 9.57
CA ARG A 76 0.80 9.68 8.91
C ARG A 76 1.03 9.74 7.41
N LEU A 77 2.29 9.84 6.97
CA LEU A 77 2.64 9.85 5.55
C LEU A 77 2.29 8.54 4.85
N ILE A 78 2.52 7.39 5.51
CA ILE A 78 2.18 6.07 4.96
C ILE A 78 0.65 5.91 4.88
N VAL A 79 -0.05 6.26 5.97
CA VAL A 79 -1.52 6.24 6.04
C VAL A 79 -2.13 7.10 4.93
N GLY A 80 -1.63 8.32 4.75
CA GLY A 80 -2.09 9.22 3.69
C GLY A 80 -1.93 8.62 2.29
N GLN A 81 -0.79 7.96 2.02
CA GLN A 81 -0.57 7.29 0.73
C GLN A 81 -1.52 6.12 0.50
N TYR A 82 -1.73 5.27 1.51
CA TYR A 82 -2.70 4.17 1.39
C TYR A 82 -4.12 4.68 1.15
N LEU A 83 -4.56 5.72 1.87
CA LEU A 83 -5.87 6.32 1.68
C LEU A 83 -5.99 7.02 0.32
N ALA A 84 -4.95 7.70 -0.16
CA ALA A 84 -4.94 8.33 -1.47
C ALA A 84 -5.09 7.30 -2.60
N TYR A 85 -4.33 6.20 -2.56
CA TYR A 85 -4.49 5.12 -3.53
C TYR A 85 -5.85 4.45 -3.43
N SER A 86 -6.32 4.16 -2.20
CA SER A 86 -7.63 3.57 -1.97
C SER A 86 -8.74 4.45 -2.59
N GLY A 87 -8.76 5.73 -2.25
CA GLY A 87 -9.76 6.69 -2.73
C GLY A 87 -9.72 6.87 -4.25
N LEU A 88 -8.52 7.08 -4.81
CA LEU A 88 -8.35 7.27 -6.25
C LEU A 88 -8.88 6.07 -7.03
N TRP A 89 -8.44 4.86 -6.70
CA TRP A 89 -8.80 3.66 -7.45
C TRP A 89 -10.23 3.19 -7.19
N LEU A 90 -10.76 3.36 -5.99
CA LEU A 90 -12.19 3.13 -5.74
C LEU A 90 -13.04 4.09 -6.58
N GLY A 91 -12.67 5.38 -6.63
CA GLY A 91 -13.35 6.38 -7.46
C GLY A 91 -13.33 6.01 -8.94
N LEU A 92 -12.17 5.64 -9.48
CA LEU A 92 -12.05 5.22 -10.89
C LEU A 92 -12.87 3.96 -11.20
N ASN A 93 -12.85 2.95 -10.33
CA ASN A 93 -13.63 1.72 -10.54
C ASN A 93 -15.14 1.95 -10.43
N LEU A 94 -15.58 2.84 -9.55
CA LEU A 94 -16.98 3.27 -9.46
C LEU A 94 -17.43 3.91 -10.77
N LEU A 95 -16.65 4.87 -11.29
CA LEU A 95 -16.95 5.55 -12.54
C LEU A 95 -16.93 4.61 -13.76
N ALA A 96 -16.04 3.60 -13.74
CA ALA A 96 -15.93 2.60 -14.80
C ALA A 96 -16.95 1.45 -14.69
N GLY A 97 -17.77 1.40 -13.63
CA GLY A 97 -18.69 0.28 -13.37
C GLY A 97 -17.99 -1.04 -13.02
N GLN A 98 -16.70 -1.00 -12.64
CA GLN A 98 -15.86 -2.17 -12.35
C GLN A 98 -15.75 -2.44 -10.85
N LEU A 99 -16.88 -2.43 -10.14
CA LEU A 99 -16.93 -2.59 -8.69
C LEU A 99 -16.35 -3.92 -8.18
N TRP A 100 -16.32 -4.96 -9.01
CA TRP A 100 -15.70 -6.24 -8.68
C TRP A 100 -14.18 -6.14 -8.44
N LEU A 101 -13.53 -5.08 -8.94
CA LEU A 101 -12.12 -4.75 -8.66
C LEU A 101 -11.94 -3.91 -7.38
N ALA A 102 -13.01 -3.41 -6.77
CA ALA A 102 -12.97 -2.61 -5.55
C ALA A 102 -12.32 -3.29 -4.33
N PRO A 103 -12.47 -4.62 -4.10
CA PRO A 103 -11.97 -5.25 -2.87
C PRO A 103 -10.48 -5.02 -2.60
N GLN A 104 -9.62 -5.09 -3.61
CA GLN A 104 -8.17 -4.86 -3.42
C GLN A 104 -7.84 -3.40 -3.03
N TRP A 105 -8.64 -2.44 -3.48
CA TRP A 105 -8.43 -1.02 -3.14
C TRP A 105 -8.98 -0.68 -1.76
N LEU A 106 -10.03 -1.38 -1.32
CA LEU A 106 -10.52 -1.30 0.06
C LEU A 106 -9.50 -1.88 1.06
N LEU A 107 -8.74 -2.92 0.67
CA LEU A 107 -7.66 -3.46 1.51
C LEU A 107 -6.59 -2.41 1.84
N LEU A 108 -6.34 -1.43 0.95
CA LEU A 108 -5.40 -0.34 1.25
C LEU A 108 -5.94 0.56 2.38
N ALA A 109 -7.24 0.84 2.44
CA ALA A 109 -7.82 1.58 3.56
C ALA A 109 -7.72 0.81 4.88
N VAL A 110 -7.88 -0.53 4.84
CA VAL A 110 -7.66 -1.39 6.01
C VAL A 110 -6.19 -1.33 6.45
N LEU A 111 -5.23 -1.40 5.52
CA LEU A 111 -3.80 -1.24 5.81
C LEU A 111 -3.48 0.12 6.42
N ALA A 112 -4.17 1.18 6.00
CA ALA A 112 -4.04 2.49 6.62
C ALA A 112 -4.45 2.46 8.10
N GLY A 113 -5.61 1.88 8.42
CA GLY A 113 -6.07 1.70 9.79
C GLY A 113 -5.11 0.85 10.65
N LEU A 114 -4.64 -0.27 10.10
CA LEU A 114 -3.66 -1.14 10.76
C LEU A 114 -2.31 -0.44 11.00
N THR A 115 -1.84 0.34 10.03
CA THR A 115 -0.60 1.13 10.17
C THR A 115 -0.73 2.14 11.29
N TRP A 116 -1.86 2.85 11.36
CA TRP A 116 -2.12 3.81 12.44
C TRP A 116 -2.19 3.15 13.82
N TRP A 117 -2.83 1.98 13.90
CA TRP A 117 -2.90 1.20 15.13
C TRP A 117 -1.53 0.67 15.59
N ALA A 118 -0.68 0.26 14.66
CA ALA A 118 0.65 -0.26 14.94
C ALA A 118 1.68 0.84 15.28
N ALA A 119 1.41 2.10 14.93
CA ALA A 119 2.34 3.20 15.10
C ALA A 119 2.74 3.41 16.59
N PRO A 120 4.05 3.41 16.92
CA PRO A 120 4.53 3.67 18.27
C PRO A 120 4.20 5.11 18.72
N ARG A 121 3.51 5.27 19.86
CA ARG A 121 3.12 6.58 20.41
C ARG A 121 4.06 7.10 21.52
N ASN A 122 4.75 6.21 22.24
CA ASN A 122 5.41 6.55 23.51
C ASN A 122 6.91 6.88 23.43
N LYS A 123 7.52 6.96 22.24
CA LYS A 123 8.98 7.22 22.15
C LYS A 123 9.42 8.60 22.66
N GLN A 124 8.51 9.58 22.69
CA GLN A 124 8.81 10.92 23.22
C GLN A 124 8.92 10.95 24.76
N LEU A 125 8.32 10.01 25.47
CA LEU A 125 8.37 9.98 26.94
C LEU A 125 9.74 9.49 27.48
N ILE A 126 10.46 8.67 26.73
CA ILE A 126 11.74 8.10 27.17
C ILE A 126 12.89 9.11 27.00
N GLN A 127 12.80 9.99 25.99
CA GLN A 127 13.84 11.00 25.75
C GLN A 127 13.73 12.21 26.69
N GLY A 128 12.54 12.50 27.24
CA GLY A 128 12.33 13.55 28.25
C GLY A 128 12.60 13.12 29.70
N ALA A 129 12.75 11.83 29.97
CA ALA A 129 13.03 11.31 31.32
C ALA A 129 14.53 11.19 31.66
N HIS A 130 15.40 11.52 30.70
CA HIS A 130 16.86 11.51 30.85
C HIS A 130 17.49 12.90 30.71
N GLN A 131 16.69 13.96 30.80
CA GLN A 131 17.14 15.36 30.95
C GLN A 131 16.78 15.83 32.36
#